data_AF-A0A2S9GNY8-F1
#
_entry.id   AF-A0A2S9GNY8-F1
#
_cell.length_a   1.000
_cell.length_b   1.000
_cell.length_c   1.000
_cell.angle_alpha   90.00
_cell.angle_beta   90.00
_cell.angle_gamma   90.00
#
_symmetry.space_group_name_H-M   'P 1'
#
loop_
_entity.id
_entity.type
_entity.pdbx_description
1 polymer ?
#
loop_
_entity_poly.entity_id
_entity_poly.type
_entity_poly.pdbx_seq_one_letter_code
_entity_poly.pdbx_strand_id
1 'polypeptide(L)' 'AAIAEGKPGVAVETKPASVALHVRNASPSDGEAALAAAWDASPQWDAHVTTGKAVLEFAVISTDKGEAVDILRSEH' A
#
# COMPACT_ATOMS: atom_id res chain seq x y z
N ALA A 1 -0.01 -4.21 -10.62
CA ALA A 1 0.15 -3.43 -9.37
C ALA A 1 0.25 -1.94 -9.70
N ALA A 2 -0.84 -1.26 -10.07
CA ALA A 2 -0.77 0.11 -10.60
C ALA A 2 0.08 1.10 -9.75
N ILE A 3 0.09 0.92 -8.41
CA ILE A 3 0.89 1.77 -7.49
C ILE A 3 2.41 1.48 -7.59
N ALA A 4 2.85 0.23 -7.69
CA ALA A 4 4.27 -0.13 -7.78
C ALA A 4 4.78 -0.26 -9.23
N GLU A 5 3.86 -0.39 -10.17
CA GLU A 5 4.15 -0.54 -11.59
C GLU A 5 4.85 0.70 -12.15
N GLY A 6 5.90 0.46 -12.93
CA GLY A 6 6.76 1.52 -13.47
C GLY A 6 7.63 2.24 -12.43
N LYS A 7 7.65 1.81 -11.17
CA LYS A 7 8.40 2.46 -10.06
C LYS A 7 9.43 1.50 -9.45
N PRO A 8 10.64 1.38 -10.03
CA PRO A 8 11.68 0.48 -9.53
C PRO A 8 11.98 0.71 -8.05
N GLY A 9 12.02 -0.36 -7.26
CA GLY A 9 12.32 -0.30 -5.83
C GLY A 9 11.13 -0.02 -4.92
N VAL A 10 9.94 0.22 -5.47
CA VAL A 10 8.67 0.15 -4.74
C VAL A 10 8.24 -1.31 -4.65
N ALA A 11 7.87 -1.77 -3.46
CA ALA A 11 7.44 -3.15 -3.22
C ALA A 11 6.16 -3.19 -2.37
N VAL A 12 5.27 -4.13 -2.72
CA VAL A 12 4.06 -4.41 -1.95
C VAL A 12 4.28 -5.72 -1.20
N GLU A 13 4.23 -5.67 0.13
CA GLU A 13 4.33 -6.84 1.01
C GLU A 13 2.94 -7.17 1.56
N THR A 14 2.48 -8.37 1.30
CA THR A 14 1.21 -8.87 1.82
C THR A 14 1.41 -9.62 3.12
N LYS A 15 0.65 -9.26 4.17
CA LYS A 15 0.61 -9.95 5.46
C LYS A 15 -0.78 -10.56 5.70
N PRO A 16 -0.97 -11.44 6.70
CA PRO A 16 -2.26 -12.09 6.96
C PRO A 16 -3.44 -11.13 7.21
N ALA A 17 -3.19 -9.95 7.80
CA ALA A 17 -4.23 -8.97 8.14
C ALA A 17 -3.88 -7.54 7.68
N SER A 18 -2.84 -7.37 6.88
CA SER A 18 -2.42 -6.06 6.38
C SER A 18 -1.66 -6.16 5.07
N VAL A 19 -1.43 -5.01 4.44
CA VAL A 19 -0.52 -4.86 3.31
C VAL A 19 0.40 -3.68 3.58
N ALA A 20 1.69 -3.83 3.30
CA ALA A 20 2.69 -2.78 3.43
C ALA A 20 3.26 -2.37 2.07
N LEU A 21 3.32 -1.06 1.82
CA LEU A 21 3.98 -0.46 0.67
C LEU A 21 5.36 0.04 1.11
N HIS A 22 6.41 -0.62 0.65
CA HIS A 22 7.80 -0.27 0.93
C HIS A 22 8.38 0.57 -0.21
N VAL A 23 8.94 1.74 0.13
CA VAL A 23 9.59 2.61 -0.85
C VAL A 23 11.07 2.86 -0.54
N ARG A 24 11.64 2.16 0.44
CA ARG A 24 13.03 2.35 0.89
C ARG A 24 14.06 2.18 -0.23
N ASN A 25 13.77 1.32 -1.20
CA ASN A 25 14.68 1.03 -2.30
C ASN A 25 14.32 1.80 -3.59
N ALA A 26 13.25 2.60 -3.56
CA ALA A 26 12.82 3.41 -4.69
C ALA A 26 13.64 4.70 -4.78
N SER A 27 13.64 5.33 -5.95
CA SER A 27 14.08 6.72 -6.05
C SER A 27 13.17 7.61 -5.18
N PRO A 28 13.65 8.77 -4.68
CA PRO A 28 12.82 9.66 -3.88
C PRO A 28 11.51 10.05 -4.59
N SER A 29 11.58 10.37 -5.88
CA SER A 29 10.40 10.74 -6.69
C SER A 29 9.42 9.58 -6.84
N ASP A 30 9.91 8.36 -7.10
CA ASP A 30 9.04 7.19 -7.24
C ASP A 30 8.43 6.78 -5.91
N GLY A 31 9.20 6.87 -4.83
CA GLY A 31 8.73 6.60 -3.49
C GLY A 31 7.64 7.58 -3.06
N GLU A 32 7.86 8.88 -3.24
CA GLU A 32 6.85 9.92 -2.96
C GLU A 32 5.58 9.71 -3.80
N ALA A 33 5.72 9.44 -5.10
CA ALA A 33 4.60 9.19 -5.99
C ALA A 33 3.80 7.94 -5.58
N ALA A 34 4.48 6.87 -5.18
CA ALA A 34 3.83 5.64 -4.72
C ALA A 34 3.10 5.84 -3.38
N LEU A 35 3.72 6.54 -2.42
CA LEU A 35 3.11 6.85 -1.13
C LEU A 35 1.87 7.75 -1.31
N ALA A 36 1.95 8.77 -2.16
CA ALA A 36 0.83 9.65 -2.47
C ALA A 36 -0.33 8.87 -3.12
N ALA A 37 -0.04 8.06 -4.14
CA ALA A 37 -1.07 7.25 -4.80
C ALA A 37 -1.77 6.27 -3.84
N ALA A 38 -1.01 5.64 -2.93
CA ALA A 38 -1.58 4.74 -1.93
C ALA A 38 -2.40 5.51 -0.87
N TRP A 39 -1.94 6.68 -0.47
CA TRP A 39 -2.68 7.55 0.45
C TRP A 39 -4.01 8.01 -0.16
N ASP A 40 -4.00 8.46 -1.41
CA ASP A 40 -5.21 8.94 -2.11
C ASP A 40 -6.23 7.82 -2.35
N ALA A 41 -5.78 6.58 -2.55
CA ALA A 41 -6.65 5.42 -2.67
C ALA A 41 -7.18 4.91 -1.32
N SER A 42 -6.49 5.19 -0.22
CA SER A 42 -6.80 4.67 1.11
C SER A 42 -8.21 4.94 1.65
N PRO A 43 -8.91 6.05 1.34
CA PRO A 43 -10.29 6.26 1.80
C PRO A 43 -11.29 5.25 1.24
N GLN A 44 -10.94 4.55 0.16
CA GLN A 44 -11.76 3.48 -0.41
C GLN A 44 -11.53 2.14 0.30
N TRP A 45 -10.55 2.07 1.20
CA TRP A 45 -10.16 0.85 1.90
C TRP A 45 -10.71 0.92 3.32
N ASP A 46 -11.48 -0.09 3.74
CA ASP A 46 -11.84 -0.25 5.15
C ASP A 46 -10.64 -0.78 5.96
N ALA A 47 -9.60 0.05 6.04
CA ALA A 47 -8.33 -0.27 6.65
C ALA A 47 -7.80 0.90 7.47
N HIS A 48 -7.14 0.55 8.57
CA HIS A 48 -6.36 1.47 9.36
C HIS A 48 -4.99 1.72 8.68
N VAL A 49 -4.70 2.98 8.36
CA VAL A 49 -3.43 3.39 7.77
C VAL A 49 -2.41 3.72 8.86
N THR A 50 -1.25 3.09 8.80
CA THR A 50 -0.10 3.39 9.65
C THR A 50 1.07 3.88 8.79
N THR A 51 1.67 5.00 9.18
CA THR A 51 2.85 5.55 8.50
C THR A 51 4.13 5.13 9.22
N GLY A 52 5.14 4.67 8.48
CA GLY A 52 6.47 4.42 9.00
C GLY A 52 7.54 5.09 8.13
N LYS A 53 8.82 4.91 8.49
CA LYS A 53 9.93 5.46 7.71
C LYS A 53 10.03 4.73 6.37
N ALA A 54 9.66 5.42 5.28
CA ALA A 54 9.63 4.88 3.92
C ALA A 54 8.67 3.67 3.76
N VAL A 55 7.56 3.68 4.50
CA VAL A 55 6.53 2.64 4.43
C VAL A 55 5.14 3.20 4.77
N LEU A 56 4.11 2.72 4.07
CA LEU A 56 2.71 2.80 4.50
C LEU A 56 2.19 1.38 4.74
N GLU A 57 1.51 1.16 5.86
CA GLU A 57 0.87 -0.11 6.18
C GLU A 57 -0.64 0.08 6.32
N PHE A 58 -1.40 -0.78 5.66
CA PHE A 58 -2.86 -0.78 5.63
C PHE A 58 -3.33 -2.05 6.32
N ALA A 59 -3.81 -1.93 7.56
CA ALA A 59 -4.31 -3.05 8.35
C ALA A 59 -5.84 -3.12 8.24
N VAL A 60 -6.39 -4.29 7.87
CA VAL A 60 -7.85 -4.47 7.73
C VAL A 60 -8.50 -4.27 9.09
N ILE A 61 -9.53 -3.43 9.14
CA ILE A 61 -10.39 -3.35 10.31
C ILE A 61 -11.39 -4.50 10.19
N SER A 62 -11.41 -5.41 11.16
CA SER A 62 -12.24 -6.62 11.12
C SER A 62 -13.72 -6.33 11.42
N THR A 63 -14.30 -5.30 10.81
CA THR A 63 -15.72 -4.96 10.91
C THR A 63 -16.38 -5.29 9.57
N ASP A 64 -16.50 -6.59 9.27
CA ASP A 64 -17.20 -7.16 8.10
C ASP A 64 -16.77 -6.62 6.70
N LYS A 65 -16.09 -7.50 5.94
CA LYS A 65 -15.62 -7.39 4.53
C LYS A 65 -14.22 -6.80 4.32
N GLY A 66 -13.23 -7.69 4.23
CA GLY A 66 -11.82 -7.38 3.97
C GLY A 66 -11.48 -6.99 2.52
N GLU A 67 -12.13 -5.97 1.95
CA GLU A 67 -11.86 -5.49 0.58
C GLU A 67 -10.51 -4.76 0.42
N ALA A 68 -9.94 -4.23 1.52
CA ALA A 68 -8.72 -3.42 1.48
C ALA A 68 -7.48 -4.18 0.97
N VAL A 69 -7.41 -5.48 1.26
CA VAL A 69 -6.27 -6.33 0.89
C VAL A 69 -6.36 -6.73 -0.59
N ASP A 70 -7.57 -6.84 -1.12
CA ASP A 70 -7.81 -7.31 -2.48
C ASP A 70 -7.42 -6.27 -3.54
N ILE A 71 -7.50 -4.96 -3.26
CA ILE A 71 -7.07 -3.92 -4.21
C ILE A 71 -5.54 -3.90 -4.37
N LEU A 72 -4.80 -4.14 -3.29
CA LEU A 72 -3.33 -4.24 -3.36
C LEU A 72 -2.85 -5.62 -3.85
N ARG A 73 -3.66 -6.68 -3.71
CA ARG A 73 -3.35 -8.06 -4.15
C ARG A 73 -3.82 -8.42 -5.57
N SER A 74 -5.02 -7.98 -5.97
CA SER A 74 -5.65 -8.36 -7.25
C SER A 74 -4.99 -7.69 -8.46
N GLU A 75 -4.16 -6.69 -8.20
CA GLU A 75 -3.29 -6.06 -9.17
C GLU A 75 -2.00 -6.88 -9.37
N HIS A 76 -2.12 -8.18 -9.69
CA HIS A 76 -1.01 -9.10 -10.00
C HIS A 76 -0.52 -8.91 -11.44
#